data_AF-A0AA44XP61-F1
#
_entry.id   AF-A0AA44XP61-F1
#
_cell.length_a   1.000
_cell.length_b   1.000
_cell.length_c   1.000
_cell.angle_alpha   90.00
_cell.angle_beta   90.00
_cell.angle_gamma   90.00
#
_symmetry.space_group_name_H-M   'P 1'
#
loop_
_entity.id
_entity.type
_entity.pdbx_description
1 polymer ?
#
loop_
_entity_poly.entity_id
_entity_poly.type
_entity_poly.pdbx_seq_one_letter_code
_entity_poly.pdbx_strand_id
1 'polypeptide(L)'
;MQESNFDLSANIEEYLVNCGWYTGRKIDSEHIIEAWKADKYKIFNSAIVFVQSFNGLNIAHEAYRGKEKDFSYFNSIKATEGIDPAWIFEEYSLKAGSDLLPIGLGYSEHLTYFIDPSFKFYGGYDDYFCKIGDSVNSFFNNIFYEKNFISIVSN
;
A
#
# COMPACT_ATOMS: atom_id res chain seq x y z
N MET A 1 10.64 6.82 -20.57
CA MET A 1 10.40 6.62 -19.13
C MET A 1 9.29 7.56 -18.74
N GLN A 2 8.19 7.06 -18.19
CA GLN A 2 7.11 7.90 -17.70
C GLN A 2 7.50 8.36 -16.30
N GLU A 3 7.64 9.67 -16.09
CA GLU A 3 7.74 10.24 -14.76
C GLU A 3 6.46 9.89 -14.01
N SER A 4 6.58 9.21 -12.87
CA SER A 4 5.43 8.92 -12.03
C SER A 4 5.02 10.20 -11.32
N ASN A 5 4.20 11.01 -11.99
CA ASN A 5 3.52 12.14 -11.35
C ASN A 5 2.22 11.61 -10.73
N PHE A 6 2.29 11.23 -9.46
CA PHE A 6 1.09 10.92 -8.68
C PHE A 6 0.41 12.27 -8.43
N ASP A 7 -0.82 12.45 -8.92
CA ASP A 7 -1.60 13.68 -8.77
C ASP A 7 -1.97 13.92 -7.28
N LEU A 8 -0.97 14.33 -6.50
CA LEU A 8 -1.05 14.52 -5.05
C LEU A 8 -1.54 15.93 -4.73
N SER A 9 -2.44 16.04 -3.76
CA SER A 9 -2.79 17.34 -3.19
C SER A 9 -1.62 17.91 -2.39
N ALA A 10 -1.49 19.22 -2.37
CA ALA A 10 -0.34 19.92 -1.76
C ALA A 10 -0.08 19.51 -0.30
N ASN A 11 -1.13 19.32 0.50
CA ASN A 11 -1.02 18.89 1.90
C ASN A 11 -0.54 17.45 2.05
N ILE A 12 -0.83 16.56 1.10
CA ILE A 12 -0.33 15.18 1.12
C ILE A 12 1.12 15.15 0.66
N GLU A 13 1.44 15.88 -0.40
CA GLU A 13 2.81 16.01 -0.90
C GLU A 13 3.74 16.58 0.18
N GLU A 14 3.35 17.68 0.83
CA GLU A 14 4.12 18.29 1.92
C GLU A 14 4.36 17.31 3.08
N TYR A 15 3.34 16.54 3.47
CA TYR A 15 3.49 15.52 4.51
C TYR A 15 4.50 14.44 4.07
N LEU A 16 4.35 13.90 2.87
CA LEU A 16 5.24 12.88 2.34
C LEU A 16 6.69 13.38 2.26
N VAL A 17 6.90 14.62 1.82
CA VAL A 17 8.22 15.26 1.78
C VAL A 17 8.84 15.36 3.18
N ASN A 18 8.06 15.74 4.18
CA ASN A 18 8.51 15.77 5.58
C ASN A 18 8.86 14.36 6.12
N CYS A 19 8.34 13.31 5.50
CA CYS A 19 8.69 11.91 5.78
C CYS A 19 9.83 11.37 4.90
N GLY A 20 10.49 12.21 4.11
CA GLY A 20 11.64 11.84 3.28
C GLY A 20 11.31 11.38 1.86
N TRP A 21 10.06 11.53 1.41
CA TRP A 21 9.72 11.38 0.00
C TRP A 21 10.18 12.62 -0.79
N TYR A 22 10.35 12.47 -2.10
CA TYR A 22 10.61 13.60 -3.00
C TYR A 22 10.13 13.24 -4.42
N THR A 23 9.76 14.26 -5.18
CA THR A 23 9.28 14.09 -6.56
C THR A 23 10.35 13.44 -7.43
N GLY A 24 9.96 12.40 -8.17
CA GLY A 24 10.90 11.60 -8.98
C GLY A 24 11.73 10.59 -8.19
N ARG A 25 11.47 10.40 -6.89
CA ARG A 25 12.07 9.30 -6.11
C ARG A 25 11.86 7.97 -6.82
N LYS A 26 12.96 7.23 -7.01
CA LYS A 26 13.00 5.95 -7.70
C LYS A 26 14.09 5.08 -7.10
N ILE A 27 13.71 4.22 -6.16
CA ILE A 27 14.63 3.24 -5.58
C ILE A 27 14.85 2.08 -6.55
N ASP A 28 15.93 1.33 -6.33
CA ASP A 28 16.06 0.00 -6.91
C ASP A 28 15.01 -0.94 -6.30
N SER A 29 14.27 -1.63 -7.16
CA SER A 29 13.17 -2.53 -6.78
C SER A 29 13.42 -3.97 -7.24
N GLU A 30 14.61 -4.32 -7.73
CA GLU A 30 14.90 -5.66 -8.25
C GLU A 30 14.65 -6.74 -7.20
N HIS A 31 15.20 -6.59 -5.99
CA HIS A 31 14.99 -7.55 -4.90
C HIS A 31 13.53 -7.68 -4.46
N ILE A 32 12.74 -6.60 -4.55
CA ILE A 32 11.30 -6.64 -4.24
C ILE A 32 10.57 -7.47 -5.30
N ILE A 33 10.91 -7.24 -6.58
CA ILE A 33 10.35 -7.96 -7.71
C ILE A 33 10.72 -9.44 -7.64
N GLU A 34 11.95 -9.78 -7.25
CA GLU A 34 12.39 -11.16 -7.03
C GLU A 34 11.62 -11.86 -5.92
N ALA A 35 11.40 -11.18 -4.78
CA ALA A 35 10.59 -11.71 -3.69
C ALA A 35 9.16 -12.01 -4.15
N TRP A 36 8.51 -11.07 -4.85
CA TRP A 36 7.18 -11.31 -5.41
C TRP A 36 7.15 -12.48 -6.42
N LYS A 37 8.21 -12.68 -7.22
CA LYS A 37 8.30 -13.83 -8.13
C LYS A 37 8.43 -15.14 -7.37
N ALA A 38 9.25 -15.17 -6.31
CA ALA A 38 9.47 -16.36 -5.49
C ALA A 38 8.15 -16.87 -4.90
N ASP A 39 7.28 -15.95 -4.47
CA ASP A 39 5.96 -16.24 -3.93
C ASP A 39 4.84 -16.29 -4.98
N LYS A 40 5.23 -16.34 -6.26
CA LYS A 40 4.34 -16.54 -7.42
C LYS A 40 3.29 -15.46 -7.64
N TYR A 41 3.49 -14.26 -7.11
CA TYR A 41 2.59 -13.15 -7.41
C TYR A 41 2.65 -12.76 -8.88
N LYS A 42 1.51 -12.34 -9.42
CA LYS A 42 1.45 -11.72 -10.74
C LYS A 42 1.85 -10.25 -10.65
N ILE A 43 3.03 -9.94 -11.20
CA ILE A 43 3.61 -8.60 -11.09
C ILE A 43 3.08 -7.67 -12.17
N PHE A 44 2.75 -6.44 -11.78
CA PHE A 44 2.19 -5.43 -12.67
C PHE A 44 2.82 -4.06 -12.44
N ASN A 45 2.74 -3.19 -13.45
CA ASN A 45 3.51 -1.95 -13.49
C ASN A 45 3.10 -0.94 -12.42
N SER A 46 1.82 -0.88 -12.02
CA SER A 46 1.38 0.04 -10.95
C SER A 46 2.10 -0.24 -9.63
N ALA A 47 2.28 -1.51 -9.26
CA ALA A 47 3.05 -1.89 -8.08
C ALA A 47 4.51 -1.50 -8.19
N ILE A 48 5.17 -1.78 -9.33
CA ILE A 48 6.58 -1.40 -9.56
C ILE A 48 6.76 0.12 -9.41
N VAL A 49 5.91 0.90 -10.07
CA VAL A 49 5.93 2.37 -10.01
C VAL A 49 5.70 2.87 -8.58
N PHE A 50 4.76 2.26 -7.86
CA PHE A 50 4.49 2.62 -6.47
C PHE A 50 5.69 2.30 -5.56
N VAL A 51 6.24 1.08 -5.59
CA VAL A 51 7.34 0.70 -4.70
C VAL A 51 8.61 1.49 -4.99
N GLN A 52 8.91 1.77 -6.26
CA GLN A 52 10.04 2.62 -6.63
C GLN A 52 9.93 4.01 -5.99
N SER A 53 8.72 4.55 -5.87
CA SER A 53 8.52 5.88 -5.29
C SER A 53 8.39 5.87 -3.78
N PHE A 54 7.74 4.88 -3.17
CA PHE A 54 7.36 4.93 -1.75
C PHE A 54 8.03 3.88 -0.85
N ASN A 55 8.56 2.78 -1.40
CA ASN A 55 9.17 1.75 -0.56
C ASN A 55 10.42 2.29 0.16
N GLY A 56 10.58 1.94 1.44
CA GLY A 56 11.56 2.46 2.38
C GLY A 56 11.06 3.64 3.23
N LEU A 57 9.89 4.21 2.95
CA LEU A 57 9.32 5.27 3.78
C LEU A 57 8.68 4.69 5.05
N ASN A 58 8.88 5.40 6.16
CA ASN A 58 8.19 5.18 7.42
C ASN A 58 7.42 6.45 7.75
N ILE A 59 6.09 6.37 7.75
CA ILE A 59 5.21 7.52 7.86
C ILE A 59 4.46 7.47 9.17
N ALA A 60 4.69 8.45 10.03
CA ALA A 60 3.85 8.67 11.19
C ALA A 60 2.53 9.34 10.75
N HIS A 61 1.41 8.87 11.26
CA HIS A 61 0.09 9.48 11.07
C HIS A 61 -0.76 9.30 12.32
N GLU A 62 -1.97 9.86 12.36
CA GLU A 62 -2.88 9.54 13.45
C GLU A 62 -3.32 8.07 13.40
N ALA A 63 -3.49 7.46 14.57
CA ALA A 63 -4.13 6.17 14.69
C ALA A 63 -5.53 6.19 14.07
N TYR A 64 -5.98 5.00 13.64
CA TYR A 64 -7.33 4.83 13.06
C TYR A 64 -8.42 5.31 14.02
N ARG A 65 -8.23 5.13 15.33
CA ARG A 65 -9.09 5.67 16.39
C ARG A 65 -8.26 6.44 17.41
N GLY A 66 -8.80 7.57 17.88
CA GLY A 66 -8.12 8.43 18.86
C GLY A 66 -7.17 9.44 18.23
N LYS A 67 -6.30 10.04 19.06
CA LYS A 67 -5.32 11.07 18.67
C LYS A 67 -3.87 10.61 18.85
N GLU A 68 -3.67 9.33 19.13
CA GLU A 68 -2.33 8.76 19.26
C GLU A 68 -1.66 8.67 17.88
N LYS A 69 -0.34 8.61 17.89
CA LYS A 69 0.42 8.39 16.66
C LYS A 69 0.49 6.92 16.34
N ASP A 70 0.47 6.64 15.06
CA ASP A 70 0.61 5.33 14.47
C ASP A 70 1.55 5.41 13.26
N PHE A 71 1.95 4.27 12.71
CA PHE A 71 2.99 4.20 11.69
C PHE A 71 2.60 3.32 10.51
N SER A 72 2.90 3.80 9.31
CA SER A 72 2.84 3.04 8.07
C SER A 72 4.24 2.85 7.50
N TYR A 73 4.65 1.60 7.35
CA TYR A 73 5.95 1.18 6.82
C TYR A 73 5.78 0.65 5.40
N PHE A 74 6.28 1.38 4.41
CA PHE A 74 6.30 0.92 3.03
C PHE A 74 7.48 -0.03 2.82
N ASN A 75 7.28 -1.30 3.12
CA ASN A 75 8.27 -2.36 2.92
C ASN A 75 7.57 -3.59 2.34
N SER A 76 7.61 -3.72 1.01
CA SER A 76 7.00 -4.82 0.28
C SER A 76 7.53 -6.19 0.67
N ILE A 77 8.83 -6.33 0.95
CA ILE A 77 9.42 -7.62 1.34
C ILE A 77 8.84 -8.05 2.69
N LYS A 78 8.90 -7.16 3.68
CA LYS A 78 8.33 -7.44 5.01
C LYS A 78 6.82 -7.70 4.94
N ALA A 79 6.10 -6.97 4.09
CA ALA A 79 4.67 -7.19 3.88
C ALA A 79 4.37 -8.57 3.30
N THR A 80 5.22 -9.08 2.40
CA THR A 80 5.13 -10.45 1.88
C THR A 80 5.45 -11.50 2.95
N GLU A 81 6.48 -11.29 3.77
CA GLU A 81 6.86 -12.22 4.85
C GLU A 81 5.79 -12.35 5.94
N GLY A 82 4.99 -11.30 6.13
CA GLY A 82 3.96 -11.23 7.18
C GLY A 82 2.63 -11.88 6.82
N ILE A 83 2.46 -12.44 5.62
CA ILE A 83 1.19 -13.01 5.16
C ILE A 83 1.43 -14.24 4.27
N ASP A 84 0.65 -15.30 4.48
CA ASP A 84 0.64 -16.44 3.56
C ASP A 84 0.03 -16.00 2.21
N PRO A 85 0.75 -16.13 1.08
CA PRO A 85 0.24 -15.77 -0.25
C PRO A 85 -1.12 -16.42 -0.58
N ALA A 86 -1.46 -17.57 -0.01
CA ALA A 86 -2.76 -18.22 -0.19
C ALA A 86 -3.92 -17.31 0.25
N TRP A 87 -3.78 -16.56 1.35
CA TRP A 87 -4.80 -15.59 1.78
C TRP A 87 -5.02 -14.50 0.72
N ILE A 88 -3.96 -14.06 0.06
CA ILE A 88 -4.07 -13.04 -0.97
C ILE A 88 -4.77 -13.62 -2.20
N PHE A 89 -4.32 -14.78 -2.67
CA PHE A 89 -4.83 -15.38 -3.91
C PHE A 89 -6.26 -15.91 -3.79
N GLU A 90 -6.60 -16.52 -2.66
CA GLU A 90 -7.84 -17.26 -2.48
C GLU A 90 -8.93 -16.43 -1.79
N GLU A 91 -8.57 -15.36 -1.07
CA GLU A 91 -9.55 -14.52 -0.37
C GLU A 91 -9.53 -13.08 -0.87
N TYR A 92 -8.41 -12.38 -0.71
CA TYR A 92 -8.37 -10.93 -0.91
C TYR A 92 -8.49 -10.54 -2.38
N SER A 93 -7.81 -11.25 -3.28
CA SER A 93 -7.92 -11.00 -4.73
C SER A 93 -9.31 -11.31 -5.26
N LEU A 94 -10.01 -12.31 -4.72
CA LEU A 94 -11.41 -12.58 -5.06
C LEU A 94 -12.32 -11.44 -4.59
N LYS A 95 -12.17 -10.99 -3.34
CA LYS A 95 -12.92 -9.85 -2.77
C LYS A 95 -12.65 -8.55 -3.53
N ALA A 96 -11.41 -8.31 -3.96
CA ALA A 96 -11.04 -7.14 -4.75
C ALA A 96 -11.48 -7.24 -6.23
N GLY A 97 -11.72 -8.46 -6.73
CA GLY A 97 -11.93 -8.74 -8.15
C GLY A 97 -10.70 -8.45 -9.00
N SER A 98 -9.50 -8.53 -8.42
CA SER A 98 -8.24 -8.08 -9.03
C SER A 98 -7.03 -8.78 -8.41
N ASP A 99 -5.95 -8.92 -9.17
CA ASP A 99 -4.66 -9.38 -8.62
C ASP A 99 -4.13 -8.33 -7.62
N LEU A 100 -3.55 -8.77 -6.52
CA LEU A 100 -3.04 -7.89 -5.47
C LEU A 100 -1.55 -8.14 -5.22
N LEU A 101 -0.83 -7.07 -4.90
CA LEU A 101 0.56 -7.13 -4.46
C LEU A 101 0.74 -6.43 -3.10
N PRO A 102 1.43 -7.06 -2.13
CA PRO A 102 1.75 -6.44 -0.85
C PRO A 102 2.79 -5.34 -1.03
N ILE A 103 2.49 -4.14 -0.50
CA ILE A 103 3.31 -2.92 -0.68
C ILE A 103 3.78 -2.28 0.62
N GLY A 104 3.32 -2.78 1.76
CA GLY A 104 3.71 -2.26 3.05
C GLY A 104 2.80 -2.74 4.17
N LEU A 105 3.05 -2.19 5.34
CA LEU A 105 2.35 -2.48 6.58
C LEU A 105 1.83 -1.17 7.15
N GLY A 106 0.54 -1.12 7.41
CA GLY A 106 -0.17 -0.01 8.00
C GLY A 106 -0.40 -0.17 9.48
N TYR A 107 -0.62 0.97 10.14
CA TYR A 107 -1.09 1.04 11.51
C TYR A 107 -0.28 0.14 12.46
N SER A 108 1.04 0.36 12.52
CA SER A 108 1.96 -0.40 13.38
C SER A 108 1.87 -1.91 13.13
N GLU A 109 1.77 -2.28 11.85
CA GLU A 109 1.73 -3.67 11.36
C GLU A 109 0.41 -4.40 11.65
N HIS A 110 -0.64 -3.67 12.03
CA HIS A 110 -1.99 -4.22 12.16
C HIS A 110 -2.68 -4.47 10.82
N LEU A 111 -2.18 -3.91 9.72
CA LEU A 111 -2.79 -4.07 8.40
C LEU A 111 -1.71 -4.30 7.34
N THR A 112 -1.85 -5.31 6.49
CA THR A 112 -1.02 -5.40 5.28
C THR A 112 -1.66 -4.56 4.18
N TYR A 113 -0.89 -3.66 3.57
CA TYR A 113 -1.34 -2.85 2.45
C TYR A 113 -1.10 -3.56 1.12
N PHE A 114 -2.09 -3.46 0.24
CA PHE A 114 -2.04 -4.01 -1.10
C PHE A 114 -2.35 -2.95 -2.15
N ILE A 115 -1.83 -3.16 -3.35
CA ILE A 115 -2.15 -2.41 -4.55
C ILE A 115 -2.65 -3.36 -5.63
N ASP A 116 -3.50 -2.88 -6.53
CA ASP A 116 -3.93 -3.60 -7.73
C ASP A 116 -3.37 -2.97 -9.03
N PRO A 117 -3.55 -3.61 -10.20
CA PRO A 117 -3.12 -3.08 -11.50
C PRO A 117 -3.65 -1.68 -11.86
N SER A 118 -4.73 -1.23 -11.22
CA SER A 118 -5.43 0.03 -11.50
C SER A 118 -5.19 1.11 -10.44
N PHE A 119 -4.16 0.98 -9.59
CA PHE A 119 -3.88 1.89 -8.47
C PHE A 119 -5.01 1.99 -7.44
N LYS A 120 -5.80 0.92 -7.27
CA LYS A 120 -6.64 0.76 -6.09
C LYS A 120 -5.82 0.19 -4.96
N PHE A 121 -6.10 0.66 -3.76
CA PHE A 121 -5.37 0.32 -2.56
C PHE A 121 -6.28 -0.34 -1.55
N TYR A 122 -5.76 -1.36 -0.89
CA TYR A 122 -6.51 -2.20 0.03
C TYR A 122 -5.70 -2.45 1.29
N GLY A 123 -6.41 -2.87 2.34
CA GLY A 123 -5.82 -3.31 3.59
C GLY A 123 -6.45 -4.62 4.03
N GLY A 124 -5.64 -5.55 4.55
CA GLY A 124 -6.12 -6.83 5.05
C GLY A 124 -5.41 -7.28 6.31
N TYR A 125 -6.16 -7.95 7.18
CA TYR A 125 -5.68 -8.64 8.38
C TYR A 125 -6.70 -9.73 8.74
N ASP A 126 -6.28 -10.98 8.78
CA ASP A 126 -7.15 -12.15 8.98
C ASP A 126 -8.41 -12.11 8.08
N ASP A 127 -9.61 -12.14 8.65
CA ASP A 127 -10.89 -12.10 7.94
C ASP A 127 -11.30 -10.67 7.51
N TYR A 128 -10.65 -9.64 8.05
CA TYR A 128 -10.88 -8.26 7.70
C TYR A 128 -10.17 -7.89 6.39
N PHE A 129 -10.94 -7.33 5.46
CA PHE A 129 -10.41 -6.78 4.22
C PHE A 129 -11.17 -5.50 3.87
N CYS A 130 -10.46 -4.46 3.44
CA CYS A 130 -11.06 -3.18 3.09
C CYS A 130 -10.38 -2.52 1.89
N LYS A 131 -11.15 -1.67 1.21
CA LYS A 131 -10.63 -0.73 0.23
C LYS A 131 -10.28 0.57 0.94
N ILE A 132 -9.07 1.06 0.68
CA ILE A 132 -8.52 2.28 1.26
C ILE A 132 -8.58 3.43 0.26
N GLY A 133 -8.34 3.20 -1.03
CA GLY A 133 -8.31 4.28 -2.03
C GLY A 133 -8.40 3.78 -3.47
N ASP A 134 -8.68 4.70 -4.38
CA ASP A 134 -8.76 4.50 -5.84
C ASP A 134 -7.60 5.14 -6.60
N SER A 135 -6.67 5.76 -5.87
CA SER A 135 -5.50 6.46 -6.39
C SER A 135 -4.49 6.64 -5.26
N VAL A 136 -3.24 6.95 -5.60
CA VAL A 136 -2.21 7.27 -4.60
C VAL A 136 -2.63 8.43 -3.71
N ASN A 137 -3.25 9.46 -4.29
CA ASN A 137 -3.78 10.60 -3.55
C ASN A 137 -4.86 10.19 -2.54
N SER A 138 -5.89 9.46 -2.98
CA SER A 138 -6.98 9.04 -2.09
C SER A 138 -6.52 8.04 -1.02
N PHE A 139 -5.55 7.18 -1.34
CA PHE A 139 -4.93 6.27 -0.39
C PHE A 139 -4.26 7.02 0.78
N PHE A 140 -3.35 7.94 0.47
CA PHE A 140 -2.69 8.72 1.51
C PHE A 140 -3.65 9.67 2.24
N ASN A 141 -4.61 10.27 1.52
CA ASN A 141 -5.65 11.09 2.14
C ASN A 141 -6.43 10.32 3.22
N ASN A 142 -6.78 9.07 2.92
CA ASN A 142 -7.54 8.23 3.84
C ASN A 142 -6.66 7.70 4.99
N ILE A 143 -5.37 7.47 4.79
CA ILE A 143 -4.47 7.12 5.90
C ILE A 143 -4.24 8.32 6.83
N PHE A 144 -4.01 9.51 6.28
CA PHE A 144 -3.57 10.68 7.04
C PHE A 144 -4.71 11.43 7.72
N TYR A 145 -5.87 11.50 7.07
CA TYR A 145 -6.92 12.45 7.45
C TYR A 145 -8.29 11.78 7.61
N GLU A 146 -8.80 11.19 6.53
CA GLU A 146 -10.24 10.88 6.44
C GLU A 146 -10.63 9.51 7.00
N LYS A 147 -9.72 8.53 6.99
CA LYS A 147 -9.94 7.18 7.55
C LYS A 147 -11.17 6.47 6.94
N ASN A 148 -11.55 6.84 5.71
CA ASN A 148 -12.70 6.34 4.96
C ASN A 148 -12.45 4.96 4.34
N PHE A 149 -12.28 3.95 5.18
CA PHE A 149 -12.02 2.57 4.74
C PHE A 149 -13.34 1.84 4.51
N ILE A 150 -13.51 1.29 3.30
CA ILE A 150 -14.73 0.56 2.92
C ILE A 150 -14.46 -0.92 3.12
N SER A 151 -15.06 -1.52 4.16
CA SER A 151 -14.93 -2.96 4.41
C SER A 151 -15.57 -3.75 3.27
N ILE A 152 -14.89 -4.79 2.80
CA ILE A 152 -15.37 -5.69 1.76
C ILE A 152 -15.66 -7.03 2.43
N VAL A 153 -16.95 -7.35 2.53
CA VAL A 153 -17.45 -8.63 3.05
C VAL A 153 -17.78 -9.56 1.90
N SER A 154 -17.53 -10.86 2.07
CA SER A 154 -18.05 -11.88 1.16
C SER A 154 -19.57 -11.96 1.33
N ASN A 155 -20.30 -12.04 0.22
CA ASN A 155 -21.72 -12.42 0.22
C ASN A 155 -21.89 -13.93 0.40
#